data_AF-A0A822EMI5-F1
#
_entry.id   AF-A0A822EMI5-F1
#
_cell.length_a   1.000
_cell.length_b   1.000
_cell.length_c   1.000
_cell.angle_alpha   90.00
_cell.angle_beta   90.00
_cell.angle_gamma   90.00
#
_symmetry.space_group_name_H-M   'P 1'
#
loop_
_entity.id
_entity.type
_entity.pdbx_description
1 polymer ?
#
loop_
_entity_poly.entity_id
_entity_poly.type
_entity_poly.pdbx_seq_one_letter_code
_entity_poly.pdbx_strand_id
1 'polypeptide(L)'
;LNVGGENFSTKVETLTHEKNTFFTALFSQQCQIKGDPNDGSIFIDRNGEIFYYILEYFRTNMVPNNVMKDETLLNSLFIEAEYFRLHSLMDRLGVIYFPNGSLLQQEHQRKLNEFYGKIYQRWELIYKASHDGFDANAFHSHCNNQGPTMTIIQANF
;
A
#
# COMPACT_ATOMS: atom_id res chain seq x y z
N LEU A 1 15.47 -7.05 15.24
CA LEU A 1 14.00 -6.93 15.17
C LEU A 1 13.43 -8.33 15.15
N ASN A 2 12.31 -8.55 15.83
CA ASN A 2 11.51 -9.76 15.69
C ASN A 2 10.18 -9.36 15.05
N VAL A 3 9.94 -9.74 13.80
CA VAL A 3 8.74 -9.35 13.03
C VAL A 3 7.86 -10.59 12.85
N GLY A 4 6.77 -10.68 13.60
CA GLY A 4 5.85 -11.82 13.54
C GLY A 4 6.47 -13.18 13.91
N GLY A 5 7.58 -13.18 14.66
CA GLY A 5 8.35 -14.38 14.99
C GLY A 5 9.64 -14.55 14.20
N GLU A 6 9.85 -13.77 13.13
CA GLU A 6 11.06 -13.82 12.30
C GLU A 6 12.11 -12.81 12.75
N ASN A 7 13.36 -13.27 12.89
CA ASN A 7 14.46 -12.44 13.37
C ASN A 7 15.21 -11.75 12.23
N PHE A 8 15.30 -10.43 12.31
CA PHE A 8 16.03 -9.59 11.38
C PHE A 8 17.10 -8.78 12.09
N SER A 9 18.30 -8.75 11.48
CA SER A 9 19.42 -7.92 11.91
C SER A 9 19.74 -6.88 10.85
N THR A 10 19.77 -5.60 11.26
CA THR A 10 20.09 -4.47 10.39
C THR A 10 20.55 -3.27 11.22
N LYS A 11 21.08 -2.24 10.57
CA LYS A 11 21.46 -0.98 11.23
C LYS A 11 20.24 -0.09 11.39
N VAL A 12 20.22 0.72 12.46
CA VAL A 12 19.21 1.78 12.63
C VAL A 12 19.22 2.71 11.43
N GLU A 13 20.40 3.13 10.98
CA GLU A 13 20.59 3.98 9.79
C GLU A 13 19.88 3.47 8.54
N THR A 14 19.86 2.14 8.32
CA THR A 14 19.17 1.51 7.19
C THR A 14 17.66 1.72 7.27
N LEU A 15 17.07 1.61 8.46
CA LEU A 15 15.63 1.76 8.68
C LEU A 15 15.18 3.23 8.77
N THR A 16 16.12 4.15 9.07
CA THR A 16 15.80 5.57 9.31
C THR A 16 16.25 6.50 8.18
N HIS A 17 16.71 5.96 7.05
CA HIS A 17 17.13 6.81 5.92
C HIS A 17 15.97 7.62 5.33
N GLU A 18 14.77 7.03 5.26
CA GLU A 18 13.54 7.74 4.87
C GLU A 18 12.88 8.38 6.09
N LYS A 19 12.54 9.68 5.98
CA LYS A 19 11.92 10.45 7.07
C LYS A 19 10.40 10.21 7.14
N ASN A 20 9.82 10.46 8.32
CA ASN A 20 8.38 10.38 8.57
C ASN A 20 7.78 8.98 8.39
N THR A 21 8.60 7.93 8.56
CA THR A 21 8.19 6.53 8.54
C THR A 21 7.92 5.99 9.94
N PHE A 22 7.28 4.82 10.02
CA PHE A 22 7.14 4.07 11.28
C PHE A 22 8.49 3.91 12.00
N PHE A 23 9.56 3.57 11.28
CA PHE A 23 10.87 3.31 11.88
C PHE A 23 11.54 4.58 12.41
N THR A 24 11.39 5.72 11.74
CA THR A 24 11.91 6.98 12.29
C THR A 24 11.21 7.39 13.58
N ALA A 25 9.91 7.11 13.71
CA ALA A 25 9.21 7.26 14.98
C ALA A 25 9.73 6.26 16.03
N LEU A 26 9.82 4.97 15.64
CA LEU A 26 10.28 3.86 16.49
C LEU A 26 11.64 4.13 17.13
N PHE A 27 12.59 4.66 16.36
CA PHE A 27 13.97 4.94 16.80
C PHE A 27 14.21 6.41 17.18
N SER A 28 13.17 7.23 17.26
CA SER A 28 13.31 8.60 17.78
C SER A 28 13.64 8.57 19.27
N GLN A 29 14.40 9.57 19.75
CA GLN A 29 14.78 9.69 21.18
C GLN A 29 13.58 9.79 22.14
N GLN A 30 12.37 10.00 21.60
CA GLN A 30 11.13 10.12 22.35
C GLN A 30 10.48 8.77 22.65
N CYS A 31 10.86 7.70 21.93
CA CYS A 31 10.34 6.36 22.14
C CYS A 31 11.32 5.53 22.98
N GLN A 32 11.04 5.39 24.28
CA GLN A 32 11.77 4.45 25.16
C GLN A 32 11.32 3.01 24.90
N ILE A 33 11.62 2.48 23.72
CA ILE A 33 11.24 1.11 23.37
C ILE A 33 12.19 0.16 24.06
N LYS A 34 11.66 -0.58 25.03
CA LYS A 34 12.36 -1.70 25.65
C LYS A 34 12.27 -2.89 24.72
N GLY A 35 13.42 -3.37 24.25
CA GLY A 35 13.51 -4.65 23.55
C GLY A 35 13.27 -5.82 24.49
N ASP A 36 13.27 -7.02 23.93
CA ASP A 36 13.18 -8.26 24.69
C ASP A 36 14.30 -8.32 25.76
N PRO A 37 14.01 -8.74 27.00
CA PRO A 37 15.01 -8.79 28.07
C PRO A 37 16.20 -9.72 27.80
N ASN A 38 16.04 -10.73 26.95
CA ASN A 38 17.06 -11.76 26.72
C ASN A 38 18.04 -11.38 25.62
N ASP A 39 17.54 -10.82 24.51
CA ASP A 39 18.36 -10.54 23.32
C ASP A 39 18.29 -9.07 22.83
N GLY A 40 17.45 -8.25 23.46
CA GLY A 40 17.28 -6.83 23.11
C GLY A 40 16.49 -6.60 21.81
N SER A 41 15.89 -7.63 21.22
CA SER A 41 15.14 -7.49 19.97
C SER A 41 13.86 -6.67 20.17
N ILE A 42 13.57 -5.76 19.23
CA ILE A 42 12.28 -5.05 19.22
C ILE A 42 11.27 -5.90 18.45
N PHE A 43 10.16 -6.24 19.10
CA PHE A 43 9.07 -6.98 18.49
C PHE A 43 8.15 -6.06 17.67
N ILE A 44 7.75 -6.52 16.49
CA ILE A 44 6.80 -5.88 15.59
C ILE A 44 5.79 -6.94 15.18
N ASP A 45 4.51 -6.73 15.50
CA ASP A 45 3.42 -7.67 15.23
C ASP A 45 2.93 -7.56 13.78
N ARG A 46 3.82 -7.88 12.82
CA ARG A 46 3.60 -7.81 11.37
C ARG A 46 4.16 -9.05 10.67
N ASN A 47 3.90 -9.17 9.37
CA ASN A 47 4.34 -10.33 8.57
C ASN A 47 5.86 -10.27 8.29
N GLY A 48 6.62 -11.23 8.85
CA GLY A 48 8.07 -11.35 8.68
C GLY A 48 8.51 -11.63 7.23
N GLU A 49 7.85 -12.58 6.56
CA GLU A 49 8.13 -12.95 5.17
C GLU A 49 8.04 -11.74 4.22
N ILE A 50 7.04 -10.87 4.42
CA ILE A 50 6.90 -9.65 3.61
C ILE A 50 7.90 -8.58 4.05
N PHE A 51 8.18 -8.50 5.35
CA PHE A 51 9.17 -7.57 5.88
C PHE A 51 10.57 -7.78 5.31
N TYR A 52 10.92 -9.01 4.89
CA TYR A 52 12.14 -9.27 4.12
C TYR A 52 12.27 -8.31 2.92
N TYR A 53 11.21 -8.15 2.13
CA TYR A 53 11.21 -7.28 0.94
C TYR A 53 11.28 -5.79 1.30
N ILE A 54 10.64 -5.39 2.40
CA ILE A 54 10.77 -4.03 2.96
C ILE A 54 12.23 -3.75 3.31
N LEU A 55 12.90 -4.71 3.96
CA LEU A 55 14.28 -4.56 4.38
C LEU A 55 15.25 -4.56 3.20
N GLU A 56 15.03 -5.40 2.19
CA GLU A 56 15.80 -5.37 0.94
C GLU A 56 15.61 -4.05 0.19
N TYR A 57 14.40 -3.49 0.18
CA TYR A 57 14.16 -2.14 -0.34
C TYR A 57 14.98 -1.09 0.41
N PHE A 58 15.00 -1.11 1.75
CA PHE A 58 15.83 -0.15 2.51
C PHE A 58 17.33 -0.30 2.24
N ARG A 59 17.82 -1.51 1.99
CA ARG A 59 19.25 -1.77 1.72
C ARG A 59 19.68 -1.33 0.32
N THR A 60 18.81 -1.51 -0.67
CA THR A 60 19.16 -1.36 -2.09
C THR A 60 18.52 -0.15 -2.76
N ASN A 61 17.48 0.41 -2.15
CA ASN A 61 16.55 1.39 -2.74
C ASN A 61 15.88 0.90 -4.03
N MET A 62 15.78 -0.43 -4.21
CA MET A 62 15.17 -1.08 -5.37
C MET A 62 14.07 -2.05 -4.93
N VAL A 63 13.03 -2.20 -5.76
CA VAL A 63 12.02 -3.24 -5.60
C VAL A 63 12.51 -4.50 -6.34
N PRO A 64 12.56 -5.68 -5.68
CA PRO A 64 12.93 -6.92 -6.36
C PRO A 64 12.00 -7.24 -7.54
N ASN A 65 12.57 -7.64 -8.68
CA ASN A 65 11.80 -7.85 -9.92
C ASN A 65 10.72 -8.94 -9.82
N ASN A 66 10.85 -9.90 -8.89
CA ASN A 66 9.84 -10.93 -8.67
C ASN A 66 8.56 -10.35 -8.06
N VAL A 67 8.65 -9.28 -7.26
CA VAL A 67 7.49 -8.59 -6.68
C VAL A 67 6.57 -8.08 -7.78
N MET A 68 7.13 -7.48 -8.84
CA MET A 68 6.32 -6.92 -9.94
C MET A 68 5.64 -7.99 -10.81
N LYS A 69 6.04 -9.26 -10.68
CA LYS A 69 5.49 -10.38 -11.45
C LYS A 69 4.46 -11.20 -10.67
N ASP A 70 4.40 -11.02 -9.37
CA ASP A 70 3.50 -11.74 -8.47
C ASP A 70 2.53 -10.74 -7.85
N GLU A 71 1.29 -10.78 -8.32
CA GLU A 71 0.24 -9.87 -7.86
C GLU A 71 -0.08 -10.03 -6.36
N THR A 72 0.04 -11.24 -5.82
CA THR A 72 -0.23 -11.52 -4.40
C THR A 72 0.87 -10.95 -3.54
N LEU A 73 2.14 -11.16 -3.93
CA LEU A 73 3.29 -10.56 -3.26
C LEU A 73 3.28 -9.03 -3.36
N LEU A 74 2.96 -8.48 -4.53
CA LEU A 74 2.83 -7.04 -4.73
C LEU A 74 1.79 -6.44 -3.77
N ASN A 75 0.62 -7.07 -3.65
CA ASN A 75 -0.42 -6.66 -2.71
C ASN A 75 0.05 -6.72 -1.26
N SER A 76 0.60 -7.86 -0.85
CA SER A 76 1.08 -8.06 0.52
C SER A 76 2.17 -7.04 0.89
N LEU A 77 3.11 -6.79 -0.02
CA LEU A 77 4.16 -5.79 0.17
C LEU A 77 3.60 -4.38 0.26
N PHE A 78 2.61 -4.06 -0.56
CA PHE A 78 1.93 -2.78 -0.51
C PHE A 78 1.26 -2.53 0.84
N ILE A 79 0.58 -3.55 1.40
CA ILE A 79 -0.07 -3.48 2.72
C ILE A 79 0.95 -3.19 3.82
N GLU A 80 2.08 -3.87 3.81
CA GLU A 80 3.15 -3.60 4.79
C GLU A 80 3.79 -2.23 4.57
N ALA A 81 3.99 -1.80 3.31
CA ALA A 81 4.49 -0.47 3.01
C ALA A 81 3.56 0.63 3.53
N GLU A 82 2.24 0.45 3.42
CA GLU A 82 1.24 1.37 4.00
C GLU A 82 1.34 1.39 5.53
N TYR A 83 1.38 0.22 6.19
CA TYR A 83 1.54 0.12 7.64
C TYR A 83 2.79 0.85 8.14
N PHE A 84 3.93 0.62 7.49
CA PHE A 84 5.20 1.24 7.84
C PHE A 84 5.36 2.69 7.34
N ARG A 85 4.35 3.23 6.63
CA ARG A 85 4.29 4.59 6.07
C ARG A 85 5.42 4.88 5.07
N LEU A 86 5.73 3.92 4.21
CA LEU A 86 6.81 3.99 3.23
C LEU A 86 6.30 4.51 1.88
N HIS A 87 5.98 5.80 1.84
CA HIS A 87 5.41 6.46 0.65
C HIS A 87 6.30 6.26 -0.59
N SER A 88 7.62 6.37 -0.43
CA SER A 88 8.57 6.18 -1.54
C SER A 88 8.53 4.76 -2.12
N LEU A 89 8.29 3.74 -1.28
CA LEU A 89 8.12 2.38 -1.73
C LEU A 89 6.77 2.20 -2.44
N MET A 90 5.69 2.74 -1.88
CA MET A 90 4.36 2.68 -2.47
C MET A 90 4.35 3.27 -3.90
N ASP A 91 5.03 4.40 -4.10
CA ASP A 91 5.19 5.02 -5.42
C ASP A 91 5.94 4.09 -6.40
N ARG A 92 7.02 3.44 -5.93
CA ARG A 92 7.86 2.53 -6.74
C ARG A 92 7.18 1.23 -7.08
N LEU A 93 6.29 0.73 -6.22
CA LEU A 93 5.48 -0.45 -6.51
C LEU A 93 4.51 -0.19 -7.67
N GLY A 94 4.40 1.06 -8.12
CA GLY A 94 3.61 1.41 -9.31
C GLY A 94 2.17 0.97 -9.16
N VAL A 95 1.66 0.93 -7.92
CA VAL A 95 0.26 0.64 -7.65
C VAL A 95 -0.52 1.85 -8.12
N ILE A 96 -0.91 1.80 -9.39
CA ILE A 96 -1.77 2.80 -10.01
C ILE A 96 -3.14 2.63 -9.34
N TYR A 97 -3.46 3.53 -8.42
CA TYR A 97 -4.82 3.63 -7.89
C TYR A 97 -5.72 4.06 -9.05
N PHE A 98 -6.73 3.25 -9.36
CA PHE A 98 -7.66 3.49 -10.48
C PHE A 98 -6.95 3.65 -11.82
N PRO A 99 -6.37 2.57 -12.40
CA PRO A 99 -5.74 2.64 -13.71
C PRO A 99 -6.71 3.22 -14.75
N ASN A 100 -6.21 4.15 -15.57
CA ASN A 100 -6.97 4.92 -16.58
C ASN A 100 -8.02 5.90 -16.01
N GLY A 101 -8.17 5.95 -14.68
CA GLY A 101 -8.94 6.96 -13.96
C GLY A 101 -8.17 8.26 -13.80
N SER A 102 -8.86 9.39 -13.87
CA SER A 102 -8.27 10.71 -13.58
C SER A 102 -8.98 11.46 -12.45
N LEU A 103 -10.08 10.91 -11.95
CA LEU A 103 -10.90 11.54 -10.92
C LEU A 103 -10.43 11.18 -9.51
N LEU A 104 -10.03 9.93 -9.33
CA LEU A 104 -9.73 9.36 -8.02
C LEU A 104 -8.22 9.32 -7.79
N GLN A 105 -7.85 9.43 -6.52
CA GLN A 105 -6.46 9.46 -6.05
C GLN A 105 -6.30 8.38 -4.97
N GLN A 106 -5.07 8.15 -4.52
CA GLN A 106 -4.77 7.18 -3.47
C GLN A 106 -5.65 7.34 -2.23
N GLU A 107 -5.84 8.57 -1.75
CA GLU A 107 -6.67 8.85 -0.57
C GLU A 107 -8.14 8.44 -0.74
N HIS A 108 -8.63 8.45 -1.99
CA HIS A 108 -9.97 8.02 -2.33
C HIS A 108 -10.10 6.50 -2.27
N GLN A 109 -9.07 5.74 -2.66
CA GLN A 109 -9.12 4.27 -2.59
C GLN A 109 -9.35 3.77 -1.16
N ARG A 110 -8.65 4.35 -0.17
CA ARG A 110 -8.84 3.98 1.24
C ARG A 110 -10.30 4.17 1.67
N LYS A 111 -10.90 5.32 1.35
CA LYS A 111 -12.30 5.63 1.68
C LYS A 111 -13.28 4.69 0.98
N LEU A 112 -13.04 4.39 -0.30
CA LEU A 112 -13.90 3.49 -1.07
C LEU A 112 -13.80 2.05 -0.58
N ASN A 113 -12.61 1.60 -0.19
CA ASN A 113 -12.37 0.28 0.40
C ASN A 113 -13.03 0.14 1.77
N GLU A 114 -12.95 1.19 2.60
CA GLU A 114 -13.64 1.29 3.88
C GLU A 114 -15.16 1.23 3.69
N PHE A 115 -15.70 2.02 2.77
CA PHE A 115 -17.13 2.02 2.43
C PHE A 115 -17.62 0.67 1.90
N TYR A 116 -16.83 0.01 1.06
CA TYR A 116 -17.16 -1.31 0.51
C TYR A 116 -17.00 -2.45 1.54
N GLY A 117 -16.33 -2.19 2.67
CA GLY A 117 -16.08 -3.20 3.71
C GLY A 117 -14.97 -4.20 3.36
N LYS A 118 -14.14 -3.88 2.36
CA LYS A 118 -12.94 -4.68 2.01
C LYS A 118 -11.73 -3.76 1.88
N ILE A 119 -10.90 -3.74 2.92
CA ILE A 119 -9.74 -2.86 3.03
C ILE A 119 -8.72 -3.01 1.88
N TYR A 120 -8.66 -4.19 1.25
CA TYR A 120 -7.74 -4.50 0.14
C TYR A 120 -8.43 -4.59 -1.23
N GLN A 121 -9.61 -3.98 -1.40
CA GLN A 121 -10.29 -3.97 -2.69
C GLN A 121 -9.47 -3.22 -3.74
N ARG A 122 -9.34 -3.82 -4.92
CA ARG A 122 -8.83 -3.19 -6.14
C ARG A 122 -10.00 -2.80 -7.03
N TRP A 123 -9.94 -1.62 -7.63
CA TRP A 123 -10.99 -1.10 -8.49
C TRP A 123 -10.53 -1.10 -9.94
N GLU A 124 -11.41 -1.57 -10.81
CA GLU A 124 -11.24 -1.49 -12.25
C GLU A 124 -12.14 -0.38 -12.79
N LEU A 125 -11.58 0.47 -13.65
CA LEU A 125 -12.36 1.47 -14.36
C LEU A 125 -13.03 0.82 -15.58
N ILE A 126 -14.34 0.62 -15.49
CA ILE A 126 -15.14 0.05 -16.59
C ILE A 126 -15.85 1.11 -17.43
N TYR A 127 -16.01 2.33 -16.92
CA TYR A 127 -16.68 3.44 -17.61
C TYR A 127 -16.22 4.81 -17.08
N LYS A 128 -16.00 5.76 -17.99
CA LYS A 128 -15.70 7.16 -17.72
C LYS A 128 -16.39 8.05 -18.76
N ALA A 129 -17.36 8.85 -18.31
CA ALA A 129 -18.17 9.68 -19.21
C ALA A 129 -17.36 10.59 -20.16
N SER A 130 -16.25 11.16 -19.69
CA SER A 130 -15.38 12.02 -20.52
C SER A 130 -14.60 11.27 -21.60
N HIS A 131 -14.58 9.93 -21.56
CA HIS A 131 -13.91 9.06 -22.52
C HIS A 131 -14.92 8.25 -23.34
N ASP A 132 -15.91 7.64 -22.66
CA ASP A 132 -16.86 6.71 -23.26
C ASP A 132 -18.16 7.38 -23.74
N GLY A 133 -18.38 8.65 -23.39
CA GLY A 133 -19.60 9.40 -23.71
C GLY A 133 -20.50 9.61 -22.49
N PHE A 134 -21.30 10.68 -22.51
CA PHE A 134 -22.13 11.09 -21.37
C PHE A 134 -23.56 10.53 -21.39
N ASP A 135 -23.94 9.79 -22.43
CA ASP A 135 -25.29 9.27 -22.57
C ASP A 135 -25.52 7.94 -21.83
N ALA A 136 -26.79 7.64 -21.57
CA ALA A 136 -27.17 6.44 -20.85
C ALA A 136 -26.80 5.14 -21.60
N ASN A 137 -26.79 5.16 -22.94
CA ASN A 137 -26.45 3.97 -23.71
C ASN A 137 -24.97 3.62 -23.55
N ALA A 138 -24.09 4.61 -23.55
CA ALA A 138 -22.67 4.46 -23.27
C ALA A 138 -22.42 3.89 -21.86
N PHE A 139 -23.13 4.40 -20.84
CA PHE A 139 -23.04 3.86 -19.50
C PHE A 139 -23.49 2.38 -19.45
N HIS A 140 -24.66 2.08 -20.03
CA HIS A 140 -25.23 0.74 -19.98
C HIS A 140 -24.44 -0.28 -20.79
N SER A 141 -23.83 0.10 -21.92
CA SER A 141 -23.02 -0.81 -22.74
C SER A 141 -21.77 -1.28 -22.00
N HIS A 142 -21.25 -0.48 -21.08
CA HIS A 142 -20.07 -0.80 -20.27
C HIS A 142 -20.42 -1.45 -18.93
N CYS A 143 -21.43 -0.95 -18.22
CA CYS A 143 -21.67 -1.32 -16.82
C CYS A 143 -22.64 -2.48 -16.62
N ASN A 144 -23.52 -2.78 -17.59
CA ASN A 144 -24.50 -3.85 -17.42
C ASN A 144 -23.79 -5.21 -17.30
N ASN A 145 -24.27 -6.04 -16.36
CA ASN A 145 -23.76 -7.40 -16.09
C ASN A 145 -22.30 -7.49 -15.61
N GLN A 146 -21.67 -6.38 -15.18
CA GLN A 146 -20.30 -6.39 -14.63
C GLN A 146 -20.21 -6.80 -13.14
N GLY A 147 -21.34 -7.18 -12.53
CA GLY A 147 -21.43 -7.45 -11.10
C GLY A 147 -21.60 -6.18 -10.24
N PRO A 148 -21.27 -6.24 -8.94
CA PRO A 148 -21.34 -5.07 -8.05
C PRO A 148 -20.38 -3.96 -8.52
N THR A 149 -20.93 -2.78 -8.77
CA THR A 149 -20.18 -1.62 -9.28
C THR A 149 -20.43 -0.39 -8.39
N MET A 150 -19.50 0.56 -8.43
CA MET A 150 -19.61 1.83 -7.73
C MET A 150 -19.43 2.98 -8.73
N THR A 151 -20.38 3.90 -8.76
CA THR A 151 -20.34 5.09 -9.62
C THR A 151 -19.97 6.30 -8.78
N ILE A 152 -18.90 7.00 -9.17
CA ILE A 152 -18.45 8.21 -8.49
C ILE A 152 -18.66 9.41 -9.43
N ILE A 153 -19.24 10.48 -8.88
CA ILE A 153 -19.55 11.71 -9.61
C ILE A 153 -18.88 12.88 -8.91
N GLN A 154 -18.12 13.68 -9.65
CA GLN A 154 -17.63 14.96 -9.17
C GLN A 154 -18.65 16.04 -9.51
N ALA A 155 -19.22 16.69 -8.50
CA ALA A 155 -20.06 17.86 -8.66
C ALA A 155 -19.25 19.11 -8.30
N ASN A 156 -19.23 20.10 -9.20
CA ASN A 156 -18.71 21.43 -8.92
C ASN A 156 -19.89 22.31 -8.52
N PHE A 157 -19.88 22.83 -7.30
CA PHE A 157 -20.84 23.81 -6.80
C PHE A 157 -20.23 25.21 -6.81
#